data_AF-A0A355TQS6-F1
#
_entry.id   AF-A0A355TQS6-F1
#
_cell.length_a   1.000
_cell.length_b   1.000
_cell.length_c   1.000
_cell.angle_alpha   90.00
_cell.angle_beta   90.00
_cell.angle_gamma   90.00
#
_symmetry.space_group_name_H-M   'P 1'
#
loop_
_entity.id
_entity.type
_entity.pdbx_description
1 polymer ?
#
loop_
_entity_poly.entity_id
_entity_poly.type
_entity_poly.pdbx_seq_one_letter_code
_entity_poly.pdbx_strand_id
1 'polypeptide(L)' 'AKGHRVAVADQMALPSECKGIVPREVTRIVTAGTILDTQSLDDKDHNYLVCLVFG' A
#
# COMPACT_ATOMS: atom_id res chain seq x y z
N ALA A 1 14.19 5.46 -1.51
CA ALA A 1 13.09 5.28 -0.52
C ALA A 1 13.66 5.02 0.88
N LYS A 2 12.97 5.39 1.96
CA LYS A 2 13.43 5.20 3.36
C LYS A 2 13.06 3.82 3.98
N GLY A 3 12.50 2.90 3.19
CA GLY A 3 12.17 1.54 3.66
C GLY A 3 10.92 1.41 4.55
N HIS A 4 10.05 2.43 4.61
CA HIS A 4 8.82 2.38 5.41
C HIS A 4 7.79 1.41 4.81
N ARG A 5 7.03 0.76 5.68
CA ARG A 5 5.77 0.08 5.31
C ARG A 5 4.62 1.03 5.58
N VAL A 6 3.76 1.24 4.58
CA VAL A 6 2.69 2.24 4.63
C VAL A 6 1.36 1.58 4.30
N ALA A 7 0.36 1.76 5.15
CA ALA A 7 -1.03 1.46 4.83
C ALA A 7 -1.72 2.75 4.39
N VAL A 8 -2.32 2.76 3.20
CA VAL A 8 -3.11 3.86 2.68
C VAL A 8 -4.56 3.58 3.01
N ALA A 9 -5.23 4.53 3.65
CA ALA A 9 -6.64 4.44 4.00
C ALA A 9 -7.43 5.57 3.35
N ASP A 10 -8.47 5.20 2.61
CA ASP A 10 -9.32 6.14 1.87
C ASP A 10 -10.68 6.29 2.55
N GLN A 11 -11.41 7.34 2.16
CA GLN A 11 -12.79 7.55 2.58
C GLN A 11 -13.72 6.66 1.77
N MET A 12 -14.58 5.92 2.46
CA MET A 12 -15.50 4.97 1.81
C MET A 12 -16.83 5.60 1.40
N ALA A 13 -17.06 6.86 1.76
CA ALA A 13 -18.27 7.61 1.43
C ALA A 13 -17.96 9.12 1.39
N LEU A 14 -18.85 9.89 0.78
CA LEU A 14 -18.71 11.35 0.78
C LEU A 14 -19.01 11.93 2.18
N PRO A 15 -18.30 13.00 2.59
CA PRO A 15 -18.59 13.68 3.85
C PRO A 15 -20.04 14.17 3.97
N SER A 16 -20.63 14.58 2.85
CA SER A 16 -22.02 15.06 2.78
C SER A 16 -23.06 13.97 3.03
N GLU A 17 -22.70 12.70 2.82
CA GLU A 17 -23.61 11.55 2.92
C GLU A 17 -23.51 10.87 4.30
N CYS A 18 -22.56 11.30 5.13
CA CYS A 18 -22.29 10.70 6.44
C CYS A 18 -22.64 11.67 7.58
N LYS A 19 -23.23 11.15 8.65
CA LYS A 19 -23.30 11.88 9.92
C LYS A 19 -22.08 11.53 10.77
N GLY A 20 -21.27 12.54 11.11
CA GLY A 20 -20.07 12.36 11.95
C GLY A 20 -18.81 12.03 11.14
N ILE A 21 -17.95 11.17 11.68
CA ILE A 21 -16.68 10.81 11.02
C ILE A 21 -16.96 9.88 9.85
N VAL A 22 -16.47 10.25 8.66
CA VAL A 22 -16.55 9.42 7.46
C VAL A 22 -15.84 8.08 7.68
N PRO A 23 -16.47 6.94 7.33
CA PRO A 23 -15.83 5.64 7.41
C PRO A 23 -14.58 5.59 6.53
N ARG A 24 -13.51 4.99 7.05
CA ARG A 24 -12.23 4.85 6.37
C ARG A 24 -11.75 3.41 6.46
N GLU A 25 -11.20 2.92 5.37
CA GLU A 25 -10.66 1.56 5.27
C GLU A 25 -9.30 1.57 4.58
N VAL A 26 -8.45 0.60 4.92
CA VAL A 26 -7.16 0.41 4.26
C VAL A 26 -7.41 -0.17 2.87
N THR A 27 -7.10 0.60 1.84
CA THR A 27 -7.31 0.21 0.43
C THR A 27 -6.04 -0.34 -0.20
N ARG A 28 -4.87 0.01 0.34
CA ARG A 28 -3.58 -0.44 -0.19
C ARG A 28 -2.51 -0.54 0.90
N ILE A 29 -1.68 -1.58 0.82
CA ILE A 29 -0.47 -1.70 1.62
C ILE A 29 0.73 -1.57 0.68
N VAL A 30 1.55 -0.56 0.93
CA VAL A 30 2.79 -0.30 0.19
C VAL A 30 3.97 -0.82 1.00
N THR A 31 4.65 -1.82 0.45
CA THR A 31 5.91 -2.34 0.97
C THR A 31 6.94 -2.39 -0.16
N ALA A 32 8.22 -2.28 0.18
CA ALA A 32 9.30 -2.26 -0.83
C ALA A 32 9.23 -3.46 -1.79
N GLY A 33 8.95 -4.66 -1.28
CA GLY A 33 8.88 -5.88 -2.09
C GLY A 33 7.53 -6.17 -2.76
N THR A 34 6.52 -5.31 -2.60
CA THR A 34 5.17 -5.51 -3.19
C THR A 34 4.66 -4.29 -3.96
N ILE A 35 5.53 -3.34 -4.30
CA ILE A 35 5.17 -2.19 -5.14
C ILE A 35 4.86 -2.66 -6.56
N LEU A 36 3.71 -2.22 -7.08
CA LEU A 36 3.23 -2.50 -8.44
C LEU A 36 3.23 -1.25 -9.34
N ASP A 37 3.45 -0.07 -8.75
CA ASP A 37 3.51 1.18 -9.49
C ASP A 37 4.82 1.25 -10.26
N THR A 38 4.74 1.30 -11.59
CA THR A 38 5.89 1.32 -12.48
C THR A 38 6.75 2.55 -12.29
N GLN A 39 6.17 3.69 -11.90
CA GLN A 39 6.94 4.90 -11.59
C GLN A 39 7.81 4.76 -10.33
N SER A 40 7.48 3.79 -9.49
CA SER A 40 8.21 3.48 -8.25
C SER A 40 9.21 2.33 -8.42
N LEU A 41 9.29 1.72 -9.60
CA LEU A 41 10.23 0.65 -9.95
C LEU A 41 11.34 1.19 -10.86
N ASP A 42 12.51 0.57 -10.81
CA ASP A 42 13.55 0.80 -11.80
C ASP A 42 13.35 -0.20 -12.95
N ASP A 43 13.13 0.31 -14.16
CA ASP A 43 12.88 -0.51 -15.35
C ASP A 43 14.04 -1.46 -15.71
N LYS A 44 15.24 -1.20 -15.17
CA LYS A 44 16.44 -2.02 -15.44
C LYS A 44 16.67 -3.12 -14.41
N ASP A 45 15.97 -3.09 -13.29
CA ASP A 45 16.19 -3.99 -12.16
C ASP A 45 14.91 -4.74 -11.75
N HIS A 46 15.08 -5.98 -11.30
CA HIS A 46 13.97 -6.76 -10.76
C HIS A 46 13.72 -6.42 -9.28
N ASN A 47 12.44 -6.30 -8.89
CA ASN A 47 12.03 -6.17 -7.50
C ASN A 47 11.50 -7.53 -6.97
N TYR A 48 12.27 -8.18 -6.11
CA TYR A 48 11.95 -9.52 -5.62
C TYR A 48 11.31 -9.53 -4.23
N LEU A 49 10.38 -10.45 -4.01
CA LEU A 49 9.85 -10.83 -2.71
C LEU A 49 10.28 -12.25 -2.37
N VAL A 50 10.76 -12.47 -1.15
CA VAL A 50 11.26 -13.78 -0.69
C VAL A 50 10.54 -14.20 0.58
N CYS A 51 10.22 -15.49 0.67
CA CYS A 51 9.76 -16.15 1.89
C CYS A 51 10.65 -17.37 2.14
N LEU A 52 11.11 -17.56 3.37
CA LEU A 52 11.92 -18.70 3.79
C LEU A 52 11.23 -19.39 4.97
N VAL A 53 11.20 -20.72 4.95
CA VAL A 53 10.66 -21.56 6.02
C VAL A 53 11.65 -22.67 6.29
N PHE A 54 11.94 -22.93 7.56
CA PHE A 54 12.74 -24.07 8.01
C PHE A 54 11.85 -25.01 8.81
N GLY A 55 11.97 -26.33 8.54
CA GLY A 55 11.28 -27.40 9.26
C GLY A 55 12.13 -27.98 10.38
#